data_AF-A0A174VB22-F1
#
_entry.id   AF-A0A174VB22-F1
#
_cell.length_a   1.000
_cell.length_b   1.000
_cell.length_c   1.000
_cell.angle_alpha   90.00
_cell.angle_beta   90.00
_cell.angle_gamma   90.00
#
_symmetry.space_group_name_H-M   'P 1'
#
loop_
_entity.id
_entity.type
_entity.pdbx_description
1 polymer ?
#
loop_
_entity_poly.entity_id
_entity_poly.type
_entity_poly.pdbx_seq_one_letter_code
_entity_poly.pdbx_strand_id
1 'polypeptide(L)'
;MRKTYSKKSFEEKKKEVDNLIKNAQKKIELICNSPESLKEYLVFMSKFYKYSFNNTILIQQQFNGAMAVGSYAYWKEKGFQVNKGEKGIKILIPTRLGDRFENEKGELTLLSKANEEEKRKIEKGEFKLLEGRLVFKQGYVFDISQTNATSKDLPKIFPNKWLDGDVIDYKILYKGMENIAKQNGIKIIEPKSELGVAKGVSYTLTKEVALNPRNSQLQNVKTLLHELTHAKLHSSENFNKYSKPEKEFQAELTSYTVCSYFNIDTSEYSLRYIKNWTKGKDLKDKENLLKEVTETSKEFIEVLEDTLIKEFKKEDDKMLNKKDEKEIRKLIDEHEEWLNSKGQRGKRLDLEEKNLQGIKFINLDLRNADFKNADIRDCIIYADLKNADFSGVKINNNTKFIGSKNLNTVKFDGTTLDIIETQIREEIDKHKLDMKKLKTSKKEKNIDMDR
;
A
#
# COMPACT_ATOMS: atom_id res chain seq x y z
N MET A 1 15.68 -0.68 1.84
CA MET A 1 16.63 -1.82 2.01
C MET A 1 15.95 -3.06 1.45
N ARG A 2 16.61 -3.79 0.53
CA ARG A 2 16.07 -5.02 -0.09
C ARG A 2 16.21 -6.20 0.86
N LYS A 3 15.19 -7.07 0.95
CA LYS A 3 15.25 -8.29 1.78
C LYS A 3 15.77 -9.43 0.91
N THR A 4 16.90 -10.05 1.25
CA THR A 4 17.24 -11.34 0.64
C THR A 4 16.38 -12.40 1.29
N TYR A 5 15.97 -13.35 0.45
CA TYR A 5 14.96 -14.30 0.80
C TYR A 5 15.59 -15.70 0.79
N SER A 6 15.85 -16.25 1.99
CA SER A 6 16.38 -17.61 2.13
C SER A 6 15.24 -18.62 1.97
N LYS A 7 15.48 -19.69 1.19
CA LYS A 7 14.48 -20.72 0.92
C LYS A 7 14.30 -21.59 2.16
N LYS A 8 13.23 -21.33 2.92
CA LYS A 8 12.84 -22.17 4.06
C LYS A 8 12.45 -23.56 3.57
N SER A 9 12.64 -24.58 4.40
CA SER A 9 12.16 -25.94 4.10
C SER A 9 10.62 -25.97 4.04
N PHE A 10 10.07 -26.97 3.38
CA PHE A 10 8.61 -27.14 3.28
C PHE A 10 7.93 -27.24 4.67
N GLU A 11 8.57 -27.93 5.61
CA GLU A 11 8.06 -28.09 6.98
C GLU A 11 8.08 -26.78 7.78
N GLU A 12 9.14 -25.99 7.64
CA GLU A 12 9.24 -24.66 8.27
C GLU A 12 8.16 -23.71 7.74
N LYS A 13 7.96 -23.69 6.41
CA LYS A 13 6.88 -22.89 5.80
C LYS A 13 5.52 -23.29 6.33
N LYS A 14 5.24 -24.60 6.39
CA LYS A 14 3.98 -25.12 6.91
C LYS A 14 3.75 -24.66 8.36
N LYS A 15 4.75 -24.82 9.22
CA LYS A 15 4.66 -24.42 10.62
C LYS A 15 4.45 -22.91 10.78
N GLU A 16 5.11 -22.10 9.96
CA GLU A 16 4.97 -20.65 9.96
C GLU A 16 3.60 -20.19 9.47
N VAL A 17 3.12 -20.73 8.36
CA VAL A 17 1.77 -20.47 7.83
C VAL A 17 0.71 -20.85 8.87
N ASP A 18 0.81 -22.03 9.48
CA ASP A 18 -0.13 -22.49 10.51
C ASP A 18 -0.11 -21.55 11.73
N ASN A 19 1.07 -21.05 12.13
CA ASN A 19 1.21 -20.06 13.20
C ASN A 19 0.61 -18.70 12.83
N LEU A 20 0.82 -18.22 11.60
CA LEU A 20 0.24 -16.97 11.11
C LEU A 20 -1.29 -17.02 11.09
N ILE A 21 -1.87 -18.13 10.63
CA ILE A 21 -3.32 -18.35 10.61
C ILE A 21 -3.86 -18.42 12.05
N LYS A 22 -3.23 -19.18 12.95
CA LYS A 22 -3.63 -19.24 14.38
C LYS A 22 -3.58 -17.85 15.03
N ASN A 23 -2.53 -17.08 14.75
CA ASN A 23 -2.40 -15.72 15.27
C ASN A 23 -3.46 -14.78 14.67
N ALA A 24 -3.80 -14.94 13.38
CA ALA A 24 -4.89 -14.19 12.74
C ALA A 24 -6.22 -14.48 13.43
N GLN A 25 -6.54 -15.75 13.68
CA GLN A 25 -7.77 -16.17 14.36
C GLN A 25 -7.89 -15.55 15.75
N LYS A 26 -6.82 -15.65 16.57
CA LYS A 26 -6.77 -15.00 17.88
C LYS A 26 -6.98 -13.48 17.79
N LYS A 27 -6.34 -12.82 16.82
CA LYS A 27 -6.51 -11.38 16.62
C LYS A 27 -7.92 -11.02 16.15
N ILE A 28 -8.56 -11.80 15.27
CA ILE A 28 -9.94 -11.59 14.79
C ILE A 28 -10.93 -11.59 15.96
N GLU A 29 -10.76 -12.52 16.91
CA GLU A 29 -11.58 -12.59 18.12
C GLU A 29 -11.44 -11.31 18.98
N LEU A 30 -10.24 -10.71 18.99
CA LEU A 30 -9.89 -9.54 19.81
C LEU A 30 -10.22 -8.17 19.19
N ILE A 31 -10.72 -8.09 17.95
CA ILE A 31 -10.94 -6.77 17.29
C ILE A 31 -12.20 -6.08 17.82
N CYS A 32 -12.03 -5.01 18.59
CA CYS A 32 -13.11 -4.18 19.12
C CYS A 32 -13.53 -3.09 18.12
N ASN A 33 -14.84 -2.88 17.95
CA ASN A 33 -15.38 -1.62 17.44
C ASN A 33 -15.53 -0.69 18.64
N SER A 34 -14.52 0.15 18.91
CA SER A 34 -14.59 1.06 20.06
C SER A 34 -15.63 2.18 19.81
N PRO A 35 -16.37 2.62 20.85
CA PRO A 35 -17.27 3.77 20.74
C PRO A 35 -16.60 5.04 20.20
N GLU A 36 -15.32 5.22 20.51
CA GLU A 36 -14.50 6.36 20.05
C GLU A 36 -14.27 6.33 18.56
N SER A 37 -13.99 5.14 18.00
CA SER A 37 -13.82 4.96 16.56
C SER A 37 -15.14 5.19 15.81
N LEU A 38 -16.27 4.81 16.42
CA LEU A 38 -17.60 5.12 15.88
C LEU A 38 -17.90 6.62 15.92
N LYS A 39 -17.58 7.29 17.03
CA LYS A 39 -17.71 8.75 17.15
C LYS A 39 -16.88 9.47 16.10
N GLU A 40 -15.62 9.07 15.90
CA GLU A 40 -14.73 9.64 14.87
C GLU A 40 -15.36 9.53 13.47
N TYR A 41 -15.89 8.35 13.12
CA TYR A 41 -16.57 8.13 11.85
C TYR A 41 -17.83 8.99 11.68
N LEU A 42 -18.69 9.06 12.71
CA LEU A 42 -19.91 9.87 12.66
C LEU A 42 -19.59 11.38 12.52
N VAL A 43 -18.57 11.87 13.23
CA VAL A 43 -18.07 13.25 13.12
C VAL A 43 -17.47 13.52 11.74
N PHE A 44 -16.83 12.53 11.12
CA PHE A 44 -16.33 12.67 9.77
C PHE A 44 -17.48 12.74 8.75
N MET A 45 -18.44 11.81 8.83
CA MET A 45 -19.58 11.76 7.90
C MET A 45 -20.54 12.95 8.05
N SER A 46 -20.64 13.56 9.23
CA SER A 46 -21.48 14.74 9.45
C SER A 46 -21.03 15.98 8.67
N LYS A 47 -19.79 15.99 8.17
CA LYS A 47 -19.24 17.08 7.32
C LYS A 47 -19.78 17.06 5.89
N PHE A 48 -20.39 15.95 5.46
CA PHE A 48 -20.83 15.74 4.09
C PHE A 48 -22.32 16.00 3.93
N TYR A 49 -22.69 16.49 2.75
CA TYR A 49 -24.09 16.68 2.40
C TYR A 49 -24.81 15.34 2.29
N LYS A 50 -26.04 15.27 2.81
CA LYS A 50 -26.97 14.20 2.48
C LYS A 50 -27.60 14.53 1.13
N TYR A 51 -27.09 13.91 0.06
CA TYR A 51 -27.63 14.08 -1.28
C TYR A 51 -29.05 13.53 -1.40
N SER A 52 -29.83 14.11 -2.32
CA SER A 52 -31.15 13.57 -2.67
C SER A 52 -31.02 12.15 -3.22
N PHE A 53 -32.08 11.35 -3.09
CA PHE A 53 -32.10 9.97 -3.57
C PHE A 53 -31.65 9.83 -5.03
N ASN A 54 -32.13 10.73 -5.92
CA ASN A 54 -31.74 10.75 -7.32
C ASN A 54 -30.25 11.02 -7.53
N ASN A 55 -29.68 11.97 -6.79
CA ASN A 55 -28.24 12.24 -6.86
C ASN A 55 -27.43 11.09 -6.28
N THR A 56 -27.92 10.42 -5.23
CA THR A 56 -27.27 9.22 -4.68
C THR A 56 -27.22 8.10 -5.71
N ILE A 57 -28.32 7.78 -6.39
CA ILE A 57 -28.32 6.77 -7.47
C ILE A 57 -27.39 7.19 -8.61
N LEU A 58 -27.48 8.45 -9.06
CA LEU A 58 -26.68 8.97 -10.16
C LEU A 58 -25.18 8.92 -9.85
N ILE A 59 -24.80 9.18 -8.59
CA ILE A 59 -23.43 9.03 -8.11
C ILE A 59 -23.01 7.56 -8.15
N GLN A 60 -23.81 6.65 -7.58
CA GLN A 60 -23.47 5.22 -7.53
C GLN A 60 -23.32 4.60 -8.93
N GLN A 61 -24.14 5.02 -9.91
CA GLN A 61 -24.05 4.52 -11.28
C GLN A 61 -22.76 4.96 -12.01
N GLN A 62 -22.26 6.16 -11.70
CA GLN A 62 -21.02 6.69 -12.30
C GLN A 62 -19.77 6.25 -11.53
N PHE A 63 -19.89 6.09 -10.21
CA PHE A 63 -18.80 5.75 -9.31
C PHE A 63 -19.33 4.90 -8.15
N ASN A 64 -19.34 3.59 -8.38
CA ASN A 64 -19.93 2.63 -7.45
C ASN A 64 -19.24 2.67 -6.08
N GLY A 65 -20.05 2.69 -5.01
CA GLY A 65 -19.64 2.70 -3.62
C GLY A 65 -19.10 4.04 -3.09
N ALA A 66 -19.25 5.14 -3.83
CA ALA A 66 -18.93 6.48 -3.33
C ALA A 66 -19.69 6.78 -2.03
N MET A 67 -19.03 7.42 -1.06
CA MET A 67 -19.64 7.72 0.25
C MET A 67 -19.35 9.14 0.73
N ALA A 68 -18.10 9.56 0.64
CA ALA A 68 -17.64 10.88 1.06
C ALA A 68 -17.45 11.71 -0.20
N VAL A 69 -18.48 12.45 -0.59
CA VAL A 69 -18.54 13.14 -1.88
C VAL A 69 -18.67 14.64 -1.69
N GLY A 70 -17.88 15.41 -2.43
CA GLY A 70 -17.86 16.86 -2.36
C GLY A 70 -17.50 17.52 -3.70
N SER A 71 -17.85 18.79 -3.86
CA SER A 71 -17.40 19.57 -5.03
C SER A 71 -15.89 19.79 -4.99
N TYR A 72 -15.29 20.16 -6.12
CA TYR A 72 -13.86 20.51 -6.16
C TYR A 72 -13.52 21.63 -5.15
N ALA A 73 -14.36 22.67 -5.08
CA ALA A 73 -14.18 23.77 -4.13
C ALA A 73 -14.28 23.30 -2.67
N TYR A 74 -15.20 22.38 -2.37
CA TYR A 74 -15.33 21.78 -1.05
C TYR A 74 -14.05 21.04 -0.64
N TRP A 75 -13.49 20.20 -1.51
CA TRP A 75 -12.25 19.48 -1.20
C TRP A 75 -11.08 20.42 -0.98
N LYS A 76 -10.95 21.45 -1.83
CA LYS A 76 -9.92 22.49 -1.69
C LYS A 76 -10.02 23.21 -0.36
N GLU A 77 -11.23 23.57 0.08
CA GLU A 77 -11.47 24.19 1.40
C GLU A 77 -11.07 23.27 2.55
N LYS A 78 -11.26 21.95 2.41
CA LYS A 78 -10.83 20.94 3.40
C LYS A 78 -9.33 20.60 3.33
N GLY A 79 -8.56 21.27 2.47
CA GLY A 79 -7.12 21.06 2.33
C GLY A 79 -6.73 19.88 1.42
N PHE A 80 -7.68 19.31 0.69
CA PHE A 80 -7.45 18.22 -0.25
C PHE A 80 -7.54 18.72 -1.69
N GLN A 81 -6.83 18.04 -2.58
CA GLN A 81 -6.79 18.34 -4.00
C GLN A 81 -7.29 17.12 -4.77
N VAL A 82 -8.20 17.34 -5.72
CA VAL A 82 -8.63 16.29 -6.66
C VAL A 82 -7.44 15.91 -7.53
N ASN A 83 -7.17 14.61 -7.64
CA ASN A 83 -6.04 14.09 -8.38
C ASN A 83 -6.16 14.40 -9.87
N LYS A 84 -5.02 14.67 -10.52
CA LYS A 84 -5.00 15.01 -11.95
C LYS A 84 -5.52 13.82 -12.78
N GLY A 85 -6.47 14.10 -13.68
CA GLY A 85 -7.07 13.09 -14.56
C GLY A 85 -8.38 12.49 -14.04
N GLU A 86 -8.75 12.76 -12.79
CA GLU A 86 -10.03 12.31 -12.23
C GLU A 86 -11.21 12.98 -12.91
N LYS A 87 -12.23 12.19 -13.23
CA LYS A 87 -13.47 12.65 -13.87
C LYS A 87 -14.49 12.99 -12.80
N GLY A 88 -15.10 14.17 -12.91
CA GLY A 88 -16.16 14.59 -12.01
C GLY A 88 -17.42 13.74 -12.17
N ILE A 89 -17.98 13.31 -11.05
CA ILE A 89 -19.26 12.62 -10.96
C ILE A 89 -20.37 13.66 -11.14
N LYS A 90 -21.23 13.47 -12.14
CA LYS A 90 -22.30 14.43 -12.44
C LYS A 90 -23.40 14.34 -11.40
N ILE A 91 -23.90 15.50 -10.96
CA ILE A 91 -25.08 15.63 -10.10
C ILE A 91 -26.03 16.69 -10.65
N LEU A 92 -27.29 16.63 -10.22
CA LEU A 92 -28.30 17.64 -10.49
C LEU A 92 -28.33 18.65 -9.34
N ILE A 93 -28.08 19.92 -9.66
CA ILE A 93 -28.10 21.02 -8.70
C ILE A 93 -29.34 21.88 -8.93
N PRO A 94 -30.24 22.01 -7.95
CA PRO A 94 -31.35 22.94 -8.05
C PRO A 94 -30.81 24.37 -8.13
N THR A 95 -31.20 25.10 -9.17
CA THR A 95 -30.81 26.49 -9.39
C THR A 95 -32.07 27.29 -9.69
N ARG A 96 -32.31 28.33 -8.89
CA ARG A 96 -33.42 29.25 -9.13
C ARG A 96 -32.99 30.22 -10.23
N LEU A 97 -33.70 30.22 -11.35
CA LEU A 97 -33.56 31.32 -12.32
C LEU A 97 -34.12 32.58 -11.66
N GLY A 98 -33.44 33.71 -11.83
CA GLY A 98 -33.99 35.00 -11.40
C GLY A 98 -35.16 35.42 -12.30
N ASP A 99 -36.04 36.25 -11.77
CA ASP A 99 -37.14 36.84 -12.51
C ASP A 99 -36.62 37.61 -13.72
N ARG A 100 -37.34 37.54 -14.84
CA ARG A 100 -36.96 38.19 -16.10
C ARG A 100 -38.10 39.05 -16.62
N PHE A 101 -37.78 40.06 -17.39
CA PHE A 101 -38.75 40.86 -18.12
C PHE A 101 -38.32 40.99 -19.58
N GLU A 102 -39.29 41.19 -20.46
CA GLU A 102 -39.04 41.50 -21.87
C GLU A 102 -38.91 43.02 -22.01
N ASN A 103 -37.75 43.49 -22.49
CA ASN A 103 -37.51 44.93 -22.71
C ASN A 103 -38.18 45.42 -24.01
N GLU A 104 -38.11 46.71 -24.30
CA GLU A 104 -38.72 47.31 -25.51
C GLU A 104 -38.17 46.75 -26.83
N LYS A 105 -37.02 46.07 -26.78
CA LYS A 105 -36.38 45.42 -27.94
C LYS A 105 -36.80 43.95 -28.10
N GLY A 106 -37.67 43.43 -27.25
CA GLY A 106 -38.08 42.01 -27.23
C GLY A 106 -37.05 41.07 -26.61
N GLU A 107 -36.04 41.60 -25.89
CA GLU A 107 -34.98 40.79 -25.27
C GLU A 107 -35.30 40.47 -23.80
N LEU A 108 -35.11 39.20 -23.42
CA LEU A 108 -35.29 38.72 -22.05
C LEU A 108 -34.13 39.13 -21.14
N THR A 109 -34.39 40.07 -20.24
CA THR A 109 -33.40 40.61 -19.30
C THR A 109 -33.71 40.20 -17.86
N LEU A 110 -32.67 39.98 -17.04
CA LEU A 110 -32.83 39.70 -15.60
C LEU A 110 -33.34 40.94 -14.88
N LEU A 111 -34.35 40.78 -14.02
CA LEU A 111 -34.90 41.87 -13.20
C LEU A 111 -33.82 42.55 -12.35
N SER A 112 -32.83 41.80 -11.85
CA SER A 112 -31.70 42.35 -11.08
C SER A 112 -30.77 43.27 -11.89
N LYS A 113 -30.89 43.29 -13.22
CA LYS A 113 -30.13 44.16 -14.12
C LYS A 113 -30.97 45.29 -14.72
N ALA A 114 -32.24 45.41 -14.33
CA ALA A 114 -33.13 46.47 -14.81
C ALA A 114 -32.64 47.86 -14.35
N ASN A 115 -32.67 48.84 -15.25
CA ASN A 115 -32.43 50.24 -14.92
C ASN A 115 -33.66 50.87 -14.22
N GLU A 116 -33.52 52.08 -13.68
CA GLU A 116 -34.60 52.79 -12.95
C GLU A 116 -35.88 53.00 -13.78
N GLU A 117 -35.74 53.24 -15.07
CA GLU A 117 -36.87 53.48 -15.98
C GLU A 117 -37.60 52.17 -16.31
N GLU A 118 -36.85 51.11 -16.57
CA GLU A 118 -37.37 49.75 -16.77
C GLU A 118 -38.09 49.24 -15.52
N LYS A 119 -37.57 49.49 -14.32
CA LYS A 119 -38.25 49.13 -13.06
C LYS A 119 -39.60 49.83 -12.92
N ARG A 120 -39.68 51.12 -13.23
CA ARG A 120 -40.95 51.87 -13.21
C ARG A 120 -41.97 51.34 -14.22
N LYS A 121 -41.52 50.95 -15.42
CA LYS A 121 -42.38 50.34 -16.45
C LYS A 121 -42.87 48.94 -16.03
N ILE A 122 -42.04 48.17 -15.32
CA ILE A 122 -42.43 46.88 -14.73
C ILE A 122 -43.48 47.08 -13.63
N GLU A 123 -43.32 48.06 -12.73
CA GLU A 123 -44.29 48.36 -11.66
C GLU A 123 -45.65 48.80 -12.20
N LYS A 124 -45.68 49.52 -13.32
CA LYS A 124 -46.90 49.91 -14.03
C LYS A 124 -47.56 48.77 -14.82
N GLY A 125 -46.93 47.60 -14.90
CA GLY A 125 -47.43 46.46 -15.67
C GLY A 125 -47.22 46.57 -17.18
N GLU A 126 -46.39 47.51 -17.64
CA GLU A 126 -46.12 47.74 -19.07
C GLU A 126 -45.14 46.70 -19.65
N PHE A 127 -44.26 46.12 -18.82
CA PHE A 127 -43.42 44.98 -19.21
C PHE A 127 -43.90 43.66 -18.61
N LYS A 128 -43.88 42.60 -19.43
CA LYS A 128 -44.28 41.26 -19.02
C LYS A 128 -43.20 40.64 -18.12
N LEU A 129 -43.55 40.42 -16.86
CA LEU A 129 -42.70 39.70 -15.91
C LEU A 129 -42.84 38.19 -16.11
N LEU A 130 -41.69 37.51 -16.18
CA LEU A 130 -41.56 36.07 -16.18
C LEU A 130 -40.91 35.65 -14.87
N GLU A 131 -41.71 35.04 -13.99
CA GLU A 131 -41.23 34.56 -12.71
C GLU A 131 -40.11 33.53 -12.87
N GLY A 132 -39.11 33.67 -12.02
CA GLY A 132 -37.99 32.77 -11.92
C GLY A 132 -38.43 31.37 -11.53
N ARG A 133 -38.26 30.41 -12.45
CA ARG A 133 -38.54 29.00 -12.18
C ARG A 133 -37.33 28.25 -11.60
N LEU A 134 -37.60 27.21 -10.83
CA LEU A 134 -36.58 26.25 -10.42
C LEU A 134 -36.17 25.40 -11.63
N VAL A 135 -34.88 25.38 -11.93
CA VAL A 135 -34.31 24.48 -12.95
C VAL A 135 -33.19 23.66 -12.32
N PHE A 136 -32.90 22.50 -12.90
CA PHE A 136 -31.76 21.69 -12.49
C PHE A 136 -30.63 21.86 -13.49
N LYS A 137 -29.48 22.31 -13.02
CA LYS A 137 -28.25 22.34 -13.82
C LYS A 137 -27.35 21.17 -13.45
N GLN A 138 -26.51 20.77 -14.39
CA GLN A 138 -25.47 19.78 -14.13
C GLN A 138 -24.35 20.40 -13.29
N GLY A 139 -24.01 19.75 -12.18
CA GLY A 139 -22.82 20.02 -11.38
C GLY A 139 -21.90 18.81 -11.31
N TYR A 140 -20.74 18.99 -10.69
CA TYR A 140 -19.74 17.94 -10.53
C TYR A 140 -19.27 17.83 -9.09
N VAL A 141 -19.12 16.58 -8.66
CA VAL A 141 -18.58 16.20 -7.36
C VAL A 141 -17.57 15.09 -7.53
N PHE A 142 -16.78 14.85 -6.49
CA PHE A 142 -15.71 13.87 -6.46
C PHE A 142 -15.79 13.11 -5.15
N ASP A 143 -15.62 11.79 -5.20
CA ASP A 143 -15.45 10.97 -3.99
C ASP A 143 -14.06 11.22 -3.39
N ILE A 144 -13.91 11.03 -2.08
CA ILE A 144 -12.64 11.19 -1.38
C ILE A 144 -11.51 10.36 -1.97
N SER A 145 -11.82 9.19 -2.52
CA SER A 145 -10.83 8.33 -3.21
C SER A 145 -10.29 8.92 -4.51
N GLN A 146 -10.89 9.99 -5.03
CA GLN A 146 -10.41 10.76 -6.18
C GLN A 146 -9.54 11.96 -5.77
N THR A 147 -9.21 12.08 -4.47
CA THR A 147 -8.39 13.17 -3.92
C THR A 147 -7.04 12.65 -3.44
N ASN A 148 -6.15 13.55 -3.04
CA ASN A 148 -4.88 13.22 -2.40
C ASN A 148 -5.00 12.84 -0.91
N ALA A 149 -6.22 12.66 -0.38
CA ALA A 149 -6.44 12.19 0.98
C ALA A 149 -5.87 10.78 1.17
N THR A 150 -5.15 10.58 2.28
CA THR A 150 -4.55 9.30 2.66
C THR A 150 -5.39 8.62 3.74
N SER A 151 -5.11 7.35 3.96
CA SER A 151 -5.57 6.54 5.08
C SER A 151 -5.40 7.23 6.44
N LYS A 152 -4.38 8.07 6.65
CA LYS A 152 -4.19 8.80 7.91
C LYS A 152 -5.23 9.91 8.11
N ASP A 153 -5.82 10.41 7.04
CA ASP A 153 -6.83 11.46 7.05
C ASP A 153 -8.25 10.91 7.29
N LEU A 154 -8.40 9.58 7.21
CA LEU A 154 -9.69 8.89 7.30
C LEU A 154 -9.88 8.21 8.67
N PRO A 155 -11.11 8.25 9.23
CA PRO A 155 -11.45 7.52 10.45
C PRO A 155 -11.03 6.05 10.37
N LYS A 156 -10.63 5.46 11.50
CA LYS A 156 -10.17 4.06 11.51
C LYS A 156 -11.18 3.09 10.94
N ILE A 157 -12.46 3.32 11.22
CA ILE A 157 -13.55 2.45 10.78
C ILE A 157 -14.19 2.87 9.45
N PHE A 158 -13.66 3.91 8.78
CA PHE A 158 -14.20 4.43 7.54
C PHE A 158 -14.35 3.31 6.50
N PRO A 159 -15.57 3.07 5.96
CA PRO A 159 -15.78 2.06 4.95
C PRO A 159 -14.89 2.34 3.74
N ASN A 160 -14.35 1.29 3.13
CA ASN A 160 -13.54 1.40 1.91
C ASN A 160 -12.24 2.23 2.05
N LYS A 161 -11.76 2.52 3.26
CA LYS A 161 -10.45 3.13 3.52
C LYS A 161 -9.33 2.42 2.73
N TRP A 162 -8.59 3.15 1.91
CA TRP A 162 -7.46 2.61 1.17
C TRP A 162 -6.28 2.29 2.09
N LEU A 163 -5.49 1.30 1.70
CA LEU A 163 -4.14 1.10 2.25
C LEU A 163 -3.17 1.95 1.43
N ASP A 164 -2.36 2.76 2.11
CA ASP A 164 -1.29 3.53 1.49
C ASP A 164 0.06 3.03 1.96
N GLY A 165 0.99 2.89 1.02
CA GLY A 165 2.36 2.51 1.34
C GLY A 165 3.09 1.98 0.12
N ASP A 166 4.40 2.14 0.16
CA ASP A 166 5.33 1.50 -0.75
C ASP A 166 5.67 0.09 -0.25
N VAL A 167 5.93 -0.82 -1.18
CA VAL A 167 6.34 -2.19 -0.86
C VAL A 167 7.78 -2.39 -1.33
N ILE A 168 8.61 -2.89 -0.41
CA ILE A 168 10.00 -3.24 -0.72
C ILE A 168 10.00 -4.30 -1.83
N ASP A 169 10.81 -4.08 -2.87
CA ASP A 169 10.93 -4.97 -4.04
C ASP A 169 9.60 -5.21 -4.77
N TYR A 170 8.66 -4.24 -4.72
CA TYR A 170 7.33 -4.31 -5.32
C TYR A 170 7.29 -4.89 -6.74
N LYS A 171 8.20 -4.47 -7.62
CA LYS A 171 8.25 -4.98 -9.01
C LYS A 171 8.50 -6.48 -9.09
N ILE A 172 9.41 -7.00 -8.25
CA ILE A 172 9.74 -8.43 -8.22
C ILE A 172 8.59 -9.22 -7.57
N LEU A 173 8.02 -8.67 -6.49
CA LEU A 173 6.86 -9.27 -5.84
C LEU A 173 5.64 -9.33 -6.78
N TYR A 174 5.40 -8.26 -7.54
CA TYR A 174 4.33 -8.20 -8.53
C TYR A 174 4.54 -9.23 -9.63
N LYS A 175 5.76 -9.36 -10.15
CA LYS A 175 6.13 -10.43 -11.09
C LYS A 175 5.85 -11.83 -10.51
N GLY A 176 6.09 -12.02 -9.21
CA GLY A 176 5.73 -13.27 -8.54
C GLY A 176 4.22 -13.51 -8.49
N MET A 177 3.42 -12.48 -8.27
CA MET A 177 1.95 -12.57 -8.37
C MET A 177 1.47 -12.84 -9.81
N GLU A 178 2.14 -12.29 -10.82
CA GLU A 178 1.88 -12.66 -12.22
C GLU A 178 2.21 -14.14 -12.49
N ASN A 179 3.27 -14.67 -11.87
CA ASN A 179 3.62 -16.09 -11.97
C ASN A 179 2.58 -16.97 -11.27
N ILE A 180 2.04 -16.55 -10.12
CA ILE A 180 0.91 -17.22 -9.46
C ILE A 180 -0.29 -17.28 -10.43
N ALA A 181 -0.62 -16.15 -11.05
CA ALA A 181 -1.72 -16.07 -12.00
C ALA A 181 -1.52 -17.05 -13.16
N LYS A 182 -0.34 -17.03 -13.79
CA LYS A 182 0.03 -17.95 -14.88
C LYS A 182 -0.08 -19.42 -14.48
N GLN A 183 0.46 -19.80 -13.33
CA GLN A 183 0.43 -21.18 -12.84
C GLN A 183 -1.01 -21.68 -12.61
N ASN A 184 -1.93 -20.78 -12.26
CA ASN A 184 -3.33 -21.10 -12.00
C ASN A 184 -4.26 -20.86 -13.22
N GLY A 185 -3.71 -20.53 -14.40
CA GLY A 185 -4.49 -20.23 -15.60
C GLY A 185 -5.36 -18.97 -15.47
N ILE A 186 -4.95 -18.02 -14.64
CA ILE A 186 -5.64 -16.76 -14.37
C ILE A 186 -5.00 -15.65 -15.21
N LYS A 187 -5.83 -14.80 -15.82
CA LYS A 187 -5.37 -13.62 -16.57
C LYS A 187 -5.52 -12.36 -15.72
N ILE A 188 -4.44 -11.58 -15.61
CA ILE A 188 -4.50 -10.22 -15.06
C ILE A 188 -4.80 -9.28 -16.23
N ILE A 189 -5.89 -8.54 -16.15
CA ILE A 189 -6.38 -7.64 -17.19
C ILE A 189 -6.62 -6.24 -16.64
N GLU A 190 -6.75 -5.28 -17.53
CA GLU A 190 -7.34 -3.98 -17.19
C GLU A 190 -8.82 -4.15 -16.82
N PRO A 191 -9.35 -3.35 -15.88
CA PRO A 191 -10.74 -3.46 -15.48
C PRO A 191 -11.68 -3.17 -16.66
N LYS A 192 -12.72 -4.01 -16.81
CA LYS A 192 -13.69 -3.91 -17.92
C LYS A 192 -14.55 -2.65 -17.88
N SER A 193 -14.60 -2.00 -16.72
CA SER A 193 -15.32 -0.75 -16.47
C SER A 193 -14.68 -0.01 -15.31
N GLU A 194 -15.09 1.24 -15.07
CA GLU A 194 -14.78 1.97 -13.85
C GLU A 194 -15.16 1.14 -12.61
N LEU A 195 -14.22 0.97 -11.68
CA LEU A 195 -14.40 0.17 -10.46
C LEU A 195 -14.89 1.00 -9.26
N GLY A 196 -14.90 2.33 -9.38
CA GLY A 196 -15.31 3.23 -8.31
C GLY A 196 -14.43 3.03 -7.07
N VAL A 197 -15.05 2.76 -5.92
CA VAL A 197 -14.31 2.51 -4.67
C VAL A 197 -13.81 1.07 -4.50
N ALA A 198 -14.09 0.15 -5.43
CA ALA A 198 -13.61 -1.22 -5.36
C ALA A 198 -12.11 -1.27 -5.69
N LYS A 199 -11.32 -2.06 -4.95
CA LYS A 199 -9.85 -2.09 -5.08
C LYS A 199 -9.38 -3.07 -6.15
N GLY A 200 -10.22 -4.04 -6.46
CA GLY A 200 -10.00 -5.07 -7.45
C GLY A 200 -11.29 -5.82 -7.69
N VAL A 201 -11.27 -6.70 -8.67
CA VAL A 201 -12.38 -7.57 -9.01
C VAL A 201 -11.85 -8.87 -9.61
N SER A 202 -12.46 -9.98 -9.19
CA SER A 202 -12.27 -11.30 -9.78
C SER A 202 -13.49 -11.66 -10.63
N TYR A 203 -13.29 -11.76 -11.94
CA TYR A 203 -14.26 -12.31 -12.89
C TYR A 203 -14.13 -13.83 -12.89
N THR A 204 -14.62 -14.47 -11.83
CA THR A 204 -14.36 -15.90 -11.54
C THR A 204 -14.82 -16.85 -12.65
N LEU A 205 -15.88 -16.49 -13.39
CA LEU A 205 -16.38 -17.28 -14.52
C LEU A 205 -15.42 -17.32 -15.71
N THR A 206 -14.62 -16.26 -15.91
CA THR A 206 -13.64 -16.16 -17.01
C THR A 206 -12.20 -16.35 -16.53
N LYS A 207 -11.98 -16.61 -15.24
CA LYS A 207 -10.65 -16.65 -14.59
C LYS A 207 -9.80 -15.42 -14.92
N GLU A 208 -10.42 -14.25 -14.82
CA GLU A 208 -9.75 -12.96 -15.02
C GLU A 208 -9.78 -12.16 -13.72
N VAL A 209 -8.72 -11.41 -13.45
CA VAL A 209 -8.65 -10.47 -12.31
C VAL A 209 -8.22 -9.09 -12.81
N ALA A 210 -8.77 -8.06 -12.20
CA ALA A 210 -8.38 -6.67 -12.47
C ALA A 210 -8.17 -5.91 -11.16
N LEU A 211 -7.22 -4.99 -11.15
CA LEU A 211 -6.97 -4.08 -10.04
C LEU A 211 -7.49 -2.69 -10.37
N ASN A 212 -7.84 -1.93 -9.35
CA ASN A 212 -8.13 -0.53 -9.51
C ASN A 212 -6.84 0.25 -9.81
N PRO A 213 -6.79 1.04 -10.90
CA PRO A 213 -5.62 1.85 -11.24
C PRO A 213 -5.22 2.87 -10.16
N ARG A 214 -6.12 3.22 -9.23
CA ARG A 214 -5.85 4.15 -8.12
C ARG A 214 -5.13 3.53 -6.93
N ASN A 215 -4.87 2.22 -6.94
CA ASN A 215 -4.24 1.55 -5.82
C ASN A 215 -2.78 1.97 -5.62
N SER A 216 -2.39 2.13 -4.35
CA SER A 216 -0.98 2.15 -3.94
C SER A 216 -0.31 0.78 -4.15
N GLN A 217 1.02 0.71 -4.01
CA GLN A 217 1.74 -0.57 -4.08
C GLN A 217 1.26 -1.55 -3.02
N LEU A 218 1.11 -1.09 -1.77
CA LEU A 218 0.60 -1.90 -0.67
C LEU A 218 -0.81 -2.42 -0.96
N GLN A 219 -1.70 -1.56 -1.45
CA GLN A 219 -3.06 -1.95 -1.82
C GLN A 219 -3.04 -2.97 -2.97
N ASN A 220 -2.18 -2.79 -3.98
CA ASN A 220 -2.07 -3.71 -5.11
C ASN A 220 -1.64 -5.11 -4.66
N VAL A 221 -0.63 -5.23 -3.80
CA VAL A 221 -0.17 -6.53 -3.30
C VAL A 221 -1.29 -7.25 -2.55
N LYS A 222 -1.89 -6.58 -1.56
CA LYS A 222 -2.99 -7.15 -0.77
C LYS A 222 -4.15 -7.58 -1.66
N THR A 223 -4.54 -6.70 -2.57
CA THR A 223 -5.75 -6.90 -3.38
C THR A 223 -5.54 -7.96 -4.44
N LEU A 224 -4.39 -7.97 -5.12
CA LEU A 224 -4.14 -8.98 -6.15
C LEU A 224 -4.11 -10.38 -5.56
N LEU A 225 -3.46 -10.58 -4.41
CA LEU A 225 -3.49 -11.88 -3.72
C LEU A 225 -4.92 -12.31 -3.34
N HIS A 226 -5.77 -11.36 -2.93
CA HIS A 226 -7.18 -11.60 -2.64
C HIS A 226 -7.95 -12.02 -3.91
N GLU A 227 -7.86 -11.25 -5.00
CA GLU A 227 -8.56 -11.55 -6.26
C GLU A 227 -8.06 -12.85 -6.91
N LEU A 228 -6.75 -13.15 -6.82
CA LEU A 228 -6.16 -14.41 -7.28
C LEU A 228 -6.70 -15.59 -6.48
N THR A 229 -6.90 -15.42 -5.17
CA THR A 229 -7.52 -16.47 -4.33
C THR A 229 -8.96 -16.71 -4.77
N HIS A 230 -9.73 -15.65 -5.07
CA HIS A 230 -11.06 -15.81 -5.65
C HIS A 230 -11.05 -16.55 -6.99
N ALA A 231 -10.18 -16.16 -7.91
CA ALA A 231 -10.11 -16.78 -9.23
C ALA A 231 -9.66 -18.26 -9.16
N LYS A 232 -8.83 -18.61 -8.18
CA LYS A 232 -8.38 -19.98 -7.94
C LYS A 232 -9.47 -20.85 -7.30
N LEU A 233 -9.97 -20.45 -6.13
CA LEU A 233 -10.86 -21.30 -5.31
C LEU A 233 -12.32 -21.24 -5.75
N HIS A 234 -12.77 -20.10 -6.28
CA HIS A 234 -14.18 -19.77 -6.51
C HIS A 234 -14.56 -19.66 -7.99
N SER A 235 -13.83 -20.41 -8.83
CA SER A 235 -14.06 -20.52 -10.27
C SER A 235 -15.44 -21.11 -10.61
N SER A 236 -15.78 -21.16 -11.89
CA SER A 236 -17.05 -21.74 -12.39
C SER A 236 -17.33 -23.15 -11.83
N GLU A 237 -16.30 -23.98 -11.66
CA GLU A 237 -16.42 -25.35 -11.15
C GLU A 237 -16.89 -25.41 -9.68
N ASN A 238 -16.45 -24.47 -8.85
CA ASN A 238 -16.72 -24.44 -7.42
C ASN A 238 -17.65 -23.29 -7.00
N PHE A 239 -18.26 -22.60 -7.95
CA PHE A 239 -18.97 -21.35 -7.69
C PHE A 239 -20.11 -21.52 -6.68
N ASN A 240 -20.84 -22.63 -6.72
CA ASN A 240 -21.96 -22.90 -5.80
C ASN A 240 -21.55 -23.67 -4.53
N LYS A 241 -20.28 -24.05 -4.38
CA LYS A 241 -19.79 -24.82 -3.23
C LYS A 241 -19.76 -23.99 -1.93
N TYR A 242 -19.49 -22.70 -2.05
CA TYR A 242 -19.30 -21.80 -0.91
C TYR A 242 -20.30 -20.64 -0.93
N SER A 243 -20.76 -20.27 0.26
CA SER A 243 -21.48 -19.03 0.48
C SER A 243 -20.56 -17.81 0.31
N LYS A 244 -21.13 -16.64 -0.01
CA LYS A 244 -20.35 -15.40 -0.14
C LYS A 244 -19.45 -15.13 1.08
N PRO A 245 -19.90 -15.26 2.34
CA PRO A 245 -19.05 -15.07 3.51
C PRO A 245 -17.85 -16.03 3.59
N GLU A 246 -18.02 -17.29 3.18
CA GLU A 246 -16.94 -18.28 3.16
C GLU A 246 -15.91 -17.93 2.08
N LYS A 247 -16.37 -17.50 0.90
CA LYS A 247 -15.48 -17.05 -0.19
C LYS A 247 -14.59 -15.89 0.25
N GLU A 248 -15.20 -14.85 0.83
CA GLU A 248 -14.51 -13.67 1.34
C GLU A 248 -13.56 -14.02 2.50
N PHE A 249 -13.98 -14.92 3.39
CA PHE A 249 -13.14 -15.41 4.48
C PHE A 249 -11.86 -16.05 3.95
N GLN A 250 -11.97 -16.94 2.96
CA GLN A 250 -10.82 -17.61 2.38
C GLN A 250 -9.89 -16.65 1.64
N ALA A 251 -10.45 -15.76 0.80
CA ALA A 251 -9.67 -14.80 0.04
C ALA A 251 -8.93 -13.80 0.94
N GLU A 252 -9.61 -13.24 1.94
CA GLU A 252 -9.01 -12.26 2.85
C GLU A 252 -7.98 -12.89 3.78
N LEU A 253 -8.25 -14.09 4.33
CA LEU A 253 -7.31 -14.78 5.21
C LEU A 253 -6.08 -15.28 4.46
N THR A 254 -6.23 -15.76 3.22
CA THR A 254 -5.10 -16.14 2.36
C THR A 254 -4.23 -14.92 2.05
N SER A 255 -4.83 -13.82 1.58
CA SER A 255 -4.11 -12.57 1.32
C SER A 255 -3.36 -12.07 2.55
N TYR A 256 -4.02 -12.02 3.72
CA TYR A 256 -3.38 -11.65 4.98
C TYR A 256 -2.20 -12.55 5.34
N THR A 257 -2.36 -13.87 5.19
CA THR A 257 -1.34 -14.87 5.54
C THR A 257 -0.10 -14.70 4.67
N VAL A 258 -0.29 -14.59 3.35
CA VAL A 258 0.81 -14.38 2.40
C VAL A 258 1.51 -13.04 2.68
N CYS A 259 0.76 -11.93 2.81
CA CYS A 259 1.34 -10.63 3.16
C CYS A 259 2.15 -10.68 4.46
N SER A 260 1.60 -11.31 5.51
CA SER A 260 2.26 -11.43 6.81
C SER A 260 3.57 -12.22 6.72
N TYR A 261 3.61 -13.28 5.90
CA TYR A 261 4.83 -14.05 5.66
C TYR A 261 5.97 -13.18 5.10
N PHE A 262 5.66 -12.30 4.15
CA PHE A 262 6.63 -11.34 3.60
C PHE A 262 6.85 -10.09 4.50
N ASN A 263 6.25 -10.06 5.68
CA ASN A 263 6.20 -8.92 6.61
C ASN A 263 5.60 -7.64 5.99
N ILE A 264 4.58 -7.80 5.18
CA ILE A 264 3.76 -6.71 4.64
C ILE A 264 2.56 -6.59 5.59
N ASP A 265 2.50 -5.50 6.35
CA ASP A 265 1.44 -5.32 7.34
C ASP A 265 0.12 -4.88 6.69
N THR A 266 -0.85 -5.79 6.68
CA THR A 266 -2.24 -5.52 6.26
C THR A 266 -3.24 -5.76 7.40
N SER A 267 -2.74 -5.90 8.63
CA SER A 267 -3.48 -6.48 9.76
C SER A 267 -4.69 -5.66 10.19
N GLU A 268 -4.57 -4.34 10.28
CA GLU A 268 -5.67 -3.45 10.71
C GLU A 268 -6.87 -3.52 9.75
N TYR A 269 -6.62 -3.72 8.45
CA TYR A 269 -7.65 -3.78 7.43
C TYR A 269 -8.26 -5.19 7.30
N SER A 270 -7.43 -6.20 7.07
CA SER A 270 -7.88 -7.55 6.74
C SER A 270 -8.64 -8.22 7.88
N LEU A 271 -8.16 -8.06 9.11
CA LEU A 271 -8.78 -8.74 10.25
C LEU A 271 -10.15 -8.13 10.61
N ARG A 272 -10.33 -6.81 10.40
CA ARG A 272 -11.63 -6.13 10.57
C ARG A 272 -12.62 -6.59 9.50
N TYR A 273 -12.17 -6.72 8.26
CA TYR A 273 -13.02 -7.18 7.15
C TYR A 273 -13.48 -8.62 7.40
N ILE A 274 -12.56 -9.51 7.79
CA ILE A 274 -12.86 -10.90 8.17
C ILE A 274 -13.91 -10.95 9.28
N LYS A 275 -13.73 -10.18 10.37
CA LYS A 275 -14.72 -10.12 11.47
C LYS A 275 -16.11 -9.71 10.98
N ASN A 276 -16.22 -8.70 10.11
CA ASN A 276 -17.50 -8.27 9.59
C ASN A 276 -18.20 -9.36 8.76
N TRP A 277 -17.42 -10.18 8.03
CA TRP A 277 -17.99 -11.28 7.25
C TRP A 277 -18.39 -12.47 8.10
N THR A 278 -17.69 -12.74 9.19
CA THR A 278 -17.91 -13.90 10.08
C THR A 278 -18.82 -13.60 11.27
N LYS A 279 -19.13 -12.32 11.56
CA LYS A 279 -19.99 -11.93 12.69
C LYS A 279 -21.41 -12.47 12.51
N GLY A 280 -21.82 -13.35 13.43
CA GLY A 280 -23.17 -13.91 13.46
C GLY A 280 -23.48 -14.85 12.30
N LYS A 281 -22.45 -15.35 11.60
CA LYS A 281 -22.60 -16.33 10.53
C LYS A 281 -21.91 -17.63 10.91
N ASP A 282 -22.61 -18.73 10.66
CA ASP A 282 -22.05 -20.06 10.82
C ASP A 282 -21.18 -20.36 9.60
N LEU A 283 -19.87 -20.44 9.79
CA LEU A 283 -18.94 -20.94 8.77
C LEU A 283 -19.01 -22.45 8.82
N LYS A 284 -19.80 -23.03 7.92
CA LYS A 284 -19.92 -24.48 7.83
C LYS A 284 -18.55 -25.03 7.44
N ASP A 285 -18.14 -26.11 8.10
CA ASP A 285 -16.88 -26.80 7.80
C ASP A 285 -15.64 -25.88 7.85
N LYS A 286 -15.52 -25.14 8.97
CA LYS A 286 -14.39 -24.23 9.23
C LYS A 286 -13.02 -24.92 9.07
N GLU A 287 -12.93 -26.21 9.40
CA GLU A 287 -11.70 -26.98 9.23
C GLU A 287 -11.29 -27.10 7.76
N ASN A 288 -12.22 -27.45 6.87
CA ASN A 288 -11.92 -27.51 5.44
C ASN A 288 -11.61 -26.13 4.85
N LEU A 289 -12.34 -25.07 5.25
CA LEU A 289 -12.05 -23.70 4.81
C LEU A 289 -10.62 -23.28 5.18
N LEU A 290 -10.18 -23.60 6.41
CA LEU A 290 -8.83 -23.29 6.88
C LEU A 290 -7.78 -24.14 6.17
N LYS A 291 -8.08 -25.41 5.88
CA LYS A 291 -7.20 -26.27 5.09
C LYS A 291 -6.94 -25.68 3.71
N GLU A 292 -8.00 -25.26 3.00
CA GLU A 292 -7.90 -24.65 1.67
C GLU A 292 -7.14 -23.30 1.71
N VAL A 293 -7.31 -22.50 2.77
CA VAL A 293 -6.51 -21.29 3.01
C VAL A 293 -5.03 -21.61 3.21
N THR A 294 -4.72 -22.60 4.05
CA THR A 294 -3.36 -23.03 4.33
C THR A 294 -2.67 -23.54 3.06
N GLU A 295 -3.34 -24.37 2.27
CA GLU A 295 -2.83 -24.92 1.02
C GLU A 295 -2.58 -23.82 -0.02
N THR A 296 -3.55 -22.93 -0.21
CA THR A 296 -3.41 -21.81 -1.15
C THR A 296 -2.30 -20.83 -0.73
N SER A 297 -2.20 -20.53 0.57
CA SER A 297 -1.17 -19.63 1.09
C SER A 297 0.23 -20.19 0.83
N LYS A 298 0.44 -21.50 1.06
CA LYS A 298 1.73 -22.16 0.79
C LYS A 298 2.13 -22.08 -0.67
N GLU A 299 1.21 -22.43 -1.57
CA GLU A 299 1.47 -22.36 -3.01
C GLU A 299 1.86 -20.94 -3.44
N PHE A 300 1.11 -19.93 -2.99
CA PHE A 300 1.40 -18.54 -3.32
C PHE A 300 2.76 -18.10 -2.77
N ILE A 301 3.05 -18.44 -1.51
CA ILE A 301 4.35 -18.16 -0.89
C ILE A 301 5.45 -18.79 -1.73
N GLU A 302 5.38 -20.10 -2.04
CA GLU A 302 6.39 -20.82 -2.81
C GLU A 302 6.72 -20.16 -4.15
N VAL A 303 5.70 -19.77 -4.92
CA VAL A 303 5.89 -19.09 -6.20
C VAL A 303 6.54 -17.71 -6.03
N LEU A 304 6.16 -16.97 -4.98
CA LEU A 304 6.76 -15.68 -4.65
C LEU A 304 8.21 -15.83 -4.22
N GLU A 305 8.54 -16.78 -3.34
CA GLU A 305 9.92 -17.06 -2.91
C GLU A 305 10.80 -17.40 -4.11
N ASP A 306 10.34 -18.35 -4.94
CA ASP A 306 11.09 -18.83 -6.09
C ASP A 306 11.30 -17.70 -7.10
N THR A 307 10.33 -16.80 -7.26
CA THR A 307 10.48 -15.61 -8.11
C THR A 307 11.51 -14.64 -7.54
N LEU A 308 11.42 -14.31 -6.24
CA LEU A 308 12.38 -13.44 -5.55
C LEU A 308 13.80 -13.99 -5.67
N ILE A 309 14.01 -15.27 -5.35
CA ILE A 309 15.31 -15.94 -5.43
C ILE A 309 15.86 -15.90 -6.84
N LYS A 310 15.04 -16.21 -7.87
CA LYS A 310 15.48 -16.21 -9.27
C LYS A 310 15.88 -14.81 -9.74
N GLU A 311 15.13 -13.78 -9.36
CA GLU A 311 15.42 -12.41 -9.81
C GLU A 311 16.62 -11.81 -9.07
N PHE A 312 16.79 -12.10 -7.78
CA PHE A 312 17.99 -11.71 -7.05
C PHE A 312 19.26 -12.38 -7.61
N LYS A 313 19.20 -13.68 -7.95
CA LYS A 313 20.32 -14.37 -8.61
C LYS A 313 20.71 -13.74 -9.96
N LYS A 314 19.72 -13.32 -10.76
CA LYS A 314 19.97 -12.67 -12.07
C LYS A 314 20.57 -11.26 -11.95
N GLU A 315 20.23 -10.53 -10.89
CA GLU A 315 20.81 -9.22 -10.64
C GLU A 315 22.25 -9.33 -10.15
N ASP A 316 22.56 -10.33 -9.33
CA ASP A 316 23.93 -10.65 -8.91
C ASP A 316 24.82 -11.01 -10.11
N ASP A 317 24.34 -11.86 -11.03
CA ASP A 317 25.08 -12.29 -12.23
C ASP A 317 25.45 -11.16 -13.22
N LYS A 318 24.84 -9.98 -13.11
CA LYS A 318 25.00 -8.85 -14.05
C LYS A 318 26.01 -7.79 -13.62
N MET A 319 26.49 -7.77 -12.36
CA MET A 319 27.24 -6.62 -11.83
C MET A 319 28.75 -6.84 -11.55
N LEU A 320 29.33 -8.04 -11.72
CA LEU A 320 30.72 -8.31 -11.33
C LEU A 320 31.50 -9.22 -12.30
N ASN A 321 32.83 -9.13 -12.29
CA ASN A 321 33.74 -9.98 -13.06
C ASN A 321 33.72 -11.41 -12.48
N LYS A 322 33.23 -12.39 -13.26
CA LYS A 322 32.75 -13.72 -12.82
C LYS A 322 33.70 -14.61 -12.01
N LYS A 323 35.00 -14.32 -11.97
CA LYS A 323 36.01 -15.21 -11.36
C LYS A 323 36.16 -14.98 -9.85
N ASP A 324 36.23 -13.72 -9.44
CA ASP A 324 36.51 -13.34 -8.05
C ASP A 324 35.28 -13.57 -7.15
N GLU A 325 34.06 -13.41 -7.69
CA GLU A 325 32.83 -13.67 -6.93
C GLU A 325 32.61 -15.15 -6.64
N LYS A 326 32.97 -16.07 -7.55
CA LYS A 326 32.83 -17.51 -7.30
C LYS A 326 33.78 -17.96 -6.18
N GLU A 327 34.96 -17.36 -6.12
CA GLU A 327 35.92 -17.60 -5.04
C GLU A 327 35.37 -17.05 -3.72
N ILE A 328 34.90 -15.81 -3.69
CA ILE A 328 34.36 -15.16 -2.47
C ILE A 328 33.09 -15.87 -1.98
N ARG A 329 32.18 -16.28 -2.88
CA ARG A 329 30.98 -17.06 -2.52
C ARG A 329 31.34 -18.40 -1.89
N LYS A 330 32.34 -19.10 -2.44
CA LYS A 330 32.82 -20.35 -1.85
C LYS A 330 33.37 -20.13 -0.43
N LEU A 331 34.11 -19.03 -0.21
CA LEU A 331 34.60 -18.67 1.10
C LEU A 331 33.46 -18.33 2.08
N ILE A 332 32.39 -17.69 1.59
CA ILE A 332 31.19 -17.40 2.39
C ILE A 332 30.44 -18.70 2.75
N ASP A 333 30.28 -19.63 1.82
CA ASP A 333 29.64 -20.93 2.08
C ASP A 333 30.43 -21.74 3.12
N GLU A 334 31.77 -21.76 3.00
CA GLU A 334 32.67 -22.37 4.00
C GLU A 334 32.55 -21.67 5.37
N HIS A 335 32.28 -20.35 5.38
CA HIS A 335 32.09 -19.57 6.60
C HIS A 335 30.75 -19.83 7.28
N GLU A 336 29.67 -19.95 6.53
CA GLU A 336 28.37 -20.33 7.08
C GLU A 336 28.43 -21.74 7.70
N GLU A 337 29.10 -22.68 7.05
CA GLU A 337 29.33 -24.01 7.63
C GLU A 337 30.17 -23.94 8.92
N TRP A 338 31.17 -23.07 8.96
CA TRP A 338 31.97 -22.79 10.15
C TRP A 338 31.16 -22.22 11.31
N LEU A 339 30.30 -21.25 11.05
CA LEU A 339 29.42 -20.69 12.07
C LEU A 339 28.41 -21.74 12.58
N ASN A 340 27.76 -22.47 11.67
CA ASN A 340 26.73 -23.45 12.01
C ASN A 340 27.30 -24.67 12.78
N SER A 341 28.54 -25.05 12.48
CA SER A 341 29.24 -26.13 13.15
C SER A 341 30.00 -25.69 14.41
N LYS A 342 29.92 -24.40 14.80
CA LYS A 342 30.71 -23.82 15.90
C LYS A 342 32.21 -24.07 15.74
N GLY A 343 32.69 -23.98 14.50
CA GLY A 343 34.09 -24.12 14.13
C GLY A 343 34.59 -25.53 13.86
N GLN A 344 33.71 -26.54 13.83
CA GLN A 344 34.09 -27.95 13.61
C GLN A 344 34.19 -28.32 12.13
N ARG A 345 33.49 -27.62 11.23
CA ARG A 345 33.47 -27.83 9.77
C ARG A 345 33.54 -26.49 9.05
N GLY A 346 33.92 -26.47 7.77
CA GLY A 346 34.11 -25.21 7.02
C GLY A 346 35.33 -24.40 7.49
N LYS A 347 35.40 -23.12 7.10
CA LYS A 347 36.50 -22.21 7.44
C LYS A 347 35.98 -20.82 7.80
N ARG A 348 36.63 -20.17 8.76
CA ARG A 348 36.40 -18.75 9.08
C ARG A 348 36.67 -17.91 7.82
N LEU A 349 35.79 -16.93 7.54
CA LEU A 349 35.93 -16.08 6.36
C LEU A 349 37.16 -15.19 6.48
N ASP A 350 38.08 -15.36 5.54
CA ASP A 350 39.29 -14.56 5.39
C ASP A 350 39.29 -13.87 4.02
N LEU A 351 39.18 -12.56 4.07
CA LEU A 351 39.18 -11.65 2.92
C LEU A 351 40.33 -10.62 3.03
N GLU A 352 41.36 -10.93 3.80
CA GLU A 352 42.53 -10.06 3.95
C GLU A 352 43.15 -9.72 2.58
N GLU A 353 43.46 -8.43 2.37
CA GLU A 353 44.06 -7.86 1.14
C GLU A 353 43.28 -8.08 -0.17
N LYS A 354 42.07 -8.67 -0.13
CA LYS A 354 41.30 -8.96 -1.34
C LYS A 354 40.71 -7.69 -1.95
N ASN A 355 40.61 -7.67 -3.28
CA ASN A 355 39.82 -6.66 -3.99
C ASN A 355 38.35 -7.04 -3.97
N LEU A 356 37.55 -6.27 -3.24
CA LEU A 356 36.12 -6.49 -3.05
C LEU A 356 35.30 -5.35 -3.66
N GLN A 357 35.90 -4.48 -4.47
CA GLN A 357 35.26 -3.26 -4.94
C GLN A 357 33.88 -3.53 -5.58
N GLY A 358 32.85 -2.82 -5.11
CA GLY A 358 31.49 -2.93 -5.63
C GLY A 358 30.71 -4.16 -5.17
N ILE A 359 31.30 -5.05 -4.35
CA ILE A 359 30.61 -6.24 -3.85
C ILE A 359 29.53 -5.86 -2.82
N LYS A 360 28.41 -6.57 -2.89
CA LYS A 360 27.28 -6.38 -1.99
C LYS A 360 27.24 -7.52 -0.97
N PHE A 361 27.64 -7.24 0.26
CA PHE A 361 27.54 -8.14 1.40
C PHE A 361 26.20 -7.90 2.11
N ILE A 362 25.11 -8.50 1.60
CA ILE A 362 23.74 -8.23 2.03
C ILE A 362 23.15 -9.45 2.76
N ASN A 363 22.67 -9.24 3.99
CA ASN A 363 22.09 -10.23 4.92
C ASN A 363 22.99 -11.44 5.21
N LEU A 364 24.31 -11.24 5.21
CA LEU A 364 25.26 -12.29 5.54
C LEU A 364 25.54 -12.29 7.04
N ASP A 365 25.83 -13.47 7.57
CA ASP A 365 26.44 -13.63 8.89
C ASP A 365 27.96 -13.61 8.69
N LEU A 366 28.57 -12.45 8.93
CA LEU A 366 30.01 -12.21 8.76
C LEU A 366 30.69 -12.09 10.13
N ARG A 367 30.13 -12.74 11.15
CA ARG A 367 30.68 -12.66 12.50
C ARG A 367 32.06 -13.27 12.53
N ASN A 368 32.99 -12.53 13.12
CA ASN A 368 34.40 -12.84 13.13
C ASN A 368 35.06 -12.85 11.74
N ALA A 369 34.45 -12.36 10.66
CA ALA A 369 35.14 -12.30 9.37
C ALA A 369 36.37 -11.38 9.40
N ASP A 370 37.40 -11.70 8.63
CA ASP A 370 38.62 -10.90 8.48
C ASP A 370 38.60 -10.14 7.15
N PHE A 371 38.63 -8.81 7.21
CA PHE A 371 38.67 -7.89 6.07
C PHE A 371 39.93 -7.03 6.09
N LYS A 372 40.98 -7.38 6.86
CA LYS A 372 42.16 -6.54 6.98
C LYS A 372 42.73 -6.13 5.62
N ASN A 373 43.04 -4.85 5.44
CA ASN A 373 43.64 -4.31 4.21
C ASN A 373 42.83 -4.53 2.91
N ALA A 374 41.59 -5.01 2.98
CA ALA A 374 40.77 -5.30 1.82
C ALA A 374 40.33 -4.01 1.11
N ASP A 375 40.12 -4.08 -0.21
CA ASP A 375 39.55 -2.98 -0.99
C ASP A 375 38.04 -3.08 -1.05
N ILE A 376 37.34 -2.31 -0.22
CA ILE A 376 35.88 -2.34 -0.09
C ILE A 376 35.21 -1.11 -0.70
N ARG A 377 35.91 -0.38 -1.58
CA ARG A 377 35.34 0.81 -2.23
C ARG A 377 34.06 0.43 -2.97
N ASP A 378 33.06 1.31 -2.92
CA ASP A 378 31.76 1.11 -3.55
C ASP A 378 30.96 -0.13 -3.06
N CYS A 379 31.40 -0.79 -1.97
CA CYS A 379 30.66 -1.92 -1.39
C CYS A 379 29.38 -1.48 -0.68
N ILE A 380 28.41 -2.41 -0.61
CA ILE A 380 27.24 -2.25 0.25
C ILE A 380 27.25 -3.40 1.26
N ILE A 381 27.37 -3.06 2.54
CA ILE A 381 27.49 -3.99 3.66
C ILE A 381 26.27 -3.83 4.56
N TYR A 382 25.42 -4.86 4.57
CA TYR A 382 24.29 -5.03 5.46
C TYR A 382 24.36 -6.43 6.07
N ALA A 383 25.16 -6.61 7.13
CA ALA A 383 25.47 -7.93 7.67
C ALA A 383 25.50 -7.91 9.21
N ASP A 384 25.53 -9.09 9.83
CA ASP A 384 26.00 -9.21 11.20
C ASP A 384 27.53 -9.20 11.20
N LEU A 385 28.11 -8.14 11.76
CA LEU A 385 29.56 -7.91 11.74
C LEU A 385 30.20 -8.17 13.11
N LYS A 386 29.52 -8.90 14.02
CA LYS A 386 30.05 -9.08 15.38
C LYS A 386 31.49 -9.61 15.36
N ASN A 387 32.41 -8.88 15.99
CA ASN A 387 33.86 -9.18 16.05
C ASN A 387 34.57 -9.27 14.69
N ALA A 388 34.00 -8.73 13.61
CA ALA A 388 34.71 -8.65 12.33
C ALA A 388 35.87 -7.66 12.40
N ASP A 389 36.90 -7.86 11.57
CA ASP A 389 38.09 -7.01 11.53
C ASP A 389 38.18 -6.28 10.19
N PHE A 390 37.99 -4.96 10.20
CA PHE A 390 38.05 -4.07 9.04
C PHE A 390 39.25 -3.11 9.14
N SER A 391 40.31 -3.49 9.85
CA SER A 391 41.49 -2.64 10.00
C SER A 391 42.23 -2.47 8.66
N GLY A 392 42.55 -1.24 8.25
CA GLY A 392 43.34 -0.96 7.05
C GLY A 392 42.56 -1.05 5.73
N VAL A 393 41.24 -1.19 5.77
CA VAL A 393 40.42 -1.31 4.55
C VAL A 393 40.48 -0.04 3.69
N LYS A 394 40.51 -0.23 2.37
CA LYS A 394 40.33 0.89 1.43
C LYS A 394 38.84 1.14 1.27
N ILE A 395 38.41 2.33 1.65
CA ILE A 395 37.00 2.74 1.66
C ILE A 395 36.81 4.08 0.95
N ASN A 396 35.62 4.35 0.44
CA ASN A 396 35.22 5.65 -0.12
C ASN A 396 33.80 6.03 0.33
N ASN A 397 33.36 7.25 0.01
CA ASN A 397 32.03 7.76 0.38
C ASN A 397 30.85 6.95 -0.20
N ASN A 398 31.09 6.15 -1.26
CA ASN A 398 30.08 5.28 -1.85
C ASN A 398 29.95 3.94 -1.13
N THR A 399 30.91 3.58 -0.27
CA THR A 399 30.88 2.36 0.53
C THR A 399 29.90 2.54 1.66
N LYS A 400 28.95 1.63 1.88
CA LYS A 400 27.88 1.85 2.86
C LYS A 400 27.73 0.69 3.84
N PHE A 401 27.71 0.99 5.14
CA PHE A 401 27.45 0.02 6.22
C PHE A 401 25.98 0.03 6.70
N ILE A 402 25.04 0.15 5.76
CA ILE A 402 23.64 0.47 6.07
C ILE A 402 22.97 -0.65 6.88
N GLY A 403 22.47 -0.34 8.07
CA GLY A 403 21.71 -1.27 8.92
C GLY A 403 22.50 -2.46 9.49
N SER A 404 23.82 -2.49 9.31
CA SER A 404 24.66 -3.59 9.82
C SER A 404 24.60 -3.69 11.34
N LYS A 405 24.54 -4.92 11.86
CA LYS A 405 24.41 -5.19 13.29
C LYS A 405 25.79 -5.32 13.93
N ASN A 406 25.87 -5.00 15.23
CA ASN A 406 27.07 -5.18 16.06
C ASN A 406 28.30 -4.39 15.59
N LEU A 407 28.10 -3.26 14.90
CA LEU A 407 29.17 -2.34 14.47
C LEU A 407 30.07 -1.88 15.62
N ASN A 408 29.52 -1.78 16.84
CA ASN A 408 30.25 -1.44 18.06
C ASN A 408 31.30 -2.49 18.49
N THR A 409 31.28 -3.69 17.88
CA THR A 409 32.25 -4.76 18.15
C THR A 409 33.21 -4.99 16.98
N VAL A 410 33.06 -4.22 15.91
CA VAL A 410 33.92 -4.30 14.72
C VAL A 410 35.20 -3.52 14.98
N LYS A 411 36.34 -4.07 14.55
CA LYS A 411 37.60 -3.33 14.56
C LYS A 411 37.69 -2.48 13.29
N PHE A 412 37.86 -1.18 13.46
CA PHE A 412 38.08 -0.22 12.39
C PHE A 412 39.32 0.61 12.70
N ASP A 413 39.98 1.15 11.67
CA ASP A 413 40.94 2.24 11.85
C ASP A 413 40.23 3.61 11.95
N GLY A 414 40.97 4.64 12.39
CA GLY A 414 40.41 5.98 12.60
C GLY A 414 39.75 6.58 11.35
N THR A 415 40.37 6.39 10.18
CA THR A 415 39.86 6.89 8.89
C THR A 415 38.56 6.22 8.46
N THR A 416 38.41 4.93 8.75
CA THR A 416 37.19 4.15 8.45
C THR A 416 36.07 4.50 9.45
N LEU A 417 36.41 4.73 10.71
CA LEU A 417 35.46 5.21 11.73
C LEU A 417 34.84 6.54 11.34
N ASP A 418 35.62 7.51 10.86
CA ASP A 418 35.09 8.84 10.48
C ASP A 418 34.02 8.76 9.37
N ILE A 419 34.23 7.90 8.36
CA ILE A 419 33.27 7.69 7.26
C ILE A 419 32.01 6.99 7.77
N ILE A 420 32.15 5.97 8.62
CA ILE A 420 31.03 5.23 9.19
C ILE A 420 30.22 6.09 10.16
N GLU A 421 30.88 6.87 11.02
CA GLU A 421 30.23 7.82 11.92
C GLU A 421 29.48 8.91 11.15
N THR A 422 30.06 9.42 10.07
CA THR A 422 29.39 10.37 9.17
C THR A 422 28.14 9.75 8.56
N GLN A 423 28.20 8.51 8.07
CA GLN A 423 27.06 7.79 7.50
C GLN A 423 25.96 7.53 8.52
N ILE A 424 26.33 7.09 9.74
CA ILE A 424 25.40 6.89 10.84
C ILE A 424 24.74 8.21 11.22
N ARG A 425 25.49 9.31 11.25
CA ARG A 425 24.96 10.65 11.55
C ARG A 425 24.00 11.13 10.46
N GLU A 426 24.34 10.99 9.19
CA GLU A 426 23.46 11.31 8.07
C GLU A 426 22.17 10.47 8.08
N GLU A 427 22.27 9.18 8.41
CA GLU A 427 21.12 8.30 8.52
C GLU A 427 20.24 8.65 9.72
N ILE A 428 20.84 8.94 10.88
CA ILE A 428 20.13 9.43 12.07
C ILE A 428 19.48 10.80 11.79
N ASP A 429 20.16 11.71 11.11
CA ASP A 429 19.65 13.03 10.80
C ASP A 429 18.54 12.96 9.75
N LYS A 430 18.62 12.06 8.78
CA LYS A 430 17.52 11.73 7.87
C LYS A 430 16.34 11.13 8.62
N HIS A 431 16.59 10.19 9.54
CA HIS A 431 15.55 9.57 10.36
C HIS A 431 14.90 10.59 11.32
N LYS A 432 15.70 11.51 11.88
CA LYS A 432 15.24 12.64 12.70
C LYS A 432 14.47 13.65 11.85
N LEU A 433 14.89 13.95 10.63
CA LEU A 433 14.20 14.84 9.71
C LEU A 433 12.84 14.24 9.32
N ASP A 434 12.80 12.94 9.02
CA ASP A 434 11.57 12.22 8.71
C ASP A 434 10.66 12.13 9.95
N MET A 435 11.21 11.90 11.14
CA MET A 435 10.51 11.98 12.43
C MET A 435 10.04 13.41 12.78
N LYS A 436 10.79 14.44 12.38
CA LYS A 436 10.46 15.86 12.64
C LYS A 436 9.36 16.29 11.68
N LYS A 437 9.39 15.88 10.41
CA LYS A 437 8.25 15.98 9.46
C LYS A 437 7.01 15.26 9.99
N LEU A 438 7.18 14.15 10.72
CA LEU A 438 6.09 13.45 11.42
C LEU A 438 5.60 14.17 12.70
N LYS A 439 6.39 15.06 13.31
CA LYS A 439 6.07 15.77 14.57
C LYS A 439 5.67 17.24 14.39
N THR A 440 6.15 17.94 13.37
CA THR A 440 5.85 19.37 13.14
C THR A 440 4.44 19.63 12.61
N SER A 441 3.67 18.60 12.22
CA SER A 441 2.27 18.78 11.83
C SER A 441 1.28 18.91 13.01
N LYS A 442 1.76 18.93 14.27
CA LYS A 442 0.90 18.92 15.48
C LYS A 442 1.01 20.14 16.41
N LYS A 443 1.83 21.14 16.10
CA LYS A 443 1.90 22.39 16.88
C LYS A 443 2.20 23.58 15.99
N GLU A 444 1.16 24.11 15.33
CA GLU A 444 1.09 25.50 14.86
C GLU A 444 -0.37 25.77 14.46
N LYS A 445 -1.21 25.95 15.48
CA LYS A 445 -2.50 26.66 15.44
C LYS A 445 -3.06 26.69 16.86
N ASN A 446 -2.61 27.67 17.63
CA ASN A 446 -3.38 28.32 18.69
C ASN A 446 -2.77 29.71 18.88
N ILE A 447 -3.41 30.72 18.28
CA ILE A 447 -4.20 31.78 18.94
C ILE A 447 -3.35 33.05 19.00
N ASP A 448 -3.58 33.94 18.03
CA ASP A 448 -3.48 35.39 18.23
C ASP A 448 -4.89 35.93 18.03
N MET A 449 -5.58 36.16 19.15
CA MET A 449 -6.66 37.14 19.31
C MET A 449 -6.71 37.50 20.80
N ASP A 450 -6.01 38.57 21.16
CA ASP A 450 -6.51 39.72 21.94
C ASP A 450 -5.36 40.45 22.65
N ARG A 451 -4.75 41.40 21.94
CA ARG A 451 -4.49 42.79 22.40
C ARG A 451 -3.87 43.63 21.29
#